data_AF-A0A7X7GKE0-F1
#
_entry.id   AF-A0A7X7GKE0-F1
#
_cell.length_a   1.000
_cell.length_b   1.000
_cell.length_c   1.000
_cell.angle_alpha   90.00
_cell.angle_beta   90.00
_cell.angle_gamma   90.00
#
_symmetry.space_group_name_H-M   'P 1'
#
loop_
_entity.id
_entity.type
_entity.pdbx_description
1 polymer ?
#
loop_
_entity_poly.entity_id
_entity_poly.type
_entity_poly.pdbx_seq_one_letter_code
_entity_poly.pdbx_strand_id
1 'polypeptide(L)'
;LARAIPPERLRYALPFAVTAPPLRGFWKARGVRLVATDVDWAHGRGPEARGPGEAVLMTMAGRRGVAVELTGAGAAVLTERLG
;
A
#
# COMPACT_ATOMS: atom_id res chain seq x y z
N LEU A 1 -12.86 -10.53 15.95
CA LEU A 1 -11.50 -10.99 15.54
C LEU A 1 -11.09 -10.21 14.30
N ALA A 2 -9.90 -9.62 14.29
CA ALA A 2 -9.34 -9.02 13.08
C ALA A 2 -9.14 -10.13 12.04
N ARG A 3 -9.69 -9.95 10.83
CA ARG A 3 -9.55 -10.92 9.75
C ARG A 3 -8.24 -10.62 9.02
N ALA A 4 -7.28 -11.55 9.07
CA ALA A 4 -6.09 -11.45 8.25
C ALA A 4 -6.39 -11.89 6.80
N ILE A 5 -5.91 -11.13 5.82
CA ILE A 5 -5.90 -11.56 4.42
C ILE A 5 -4.77 -12.59 4.24
N PRO A 6 -5.05 -13.80 3.71
CA PRO A 6 -4.01 -14.78 3.46
C PRO A 6 -2.91 -14.25 2.51
N PRO A 7 -1.61 -14.48 2.82
CA PRO A 7 -0.46 -14.01 2.04
C PRO A 7 -0.53 -14.32 0.54
N GLU A 8 -1.04 -15.49 0.17
CA GLU A 8 -1.17 -15.92 -1.21
C GLU A 8 -2.11 -15.02 -2.02
N ARG A 9 -3.15 -14.45 -1.37
CA ARG A 9 -4.06 -13.51 -2.03
C ARG A 9 -3.41 -12.15 -2.22
N LEU A 10 -2.62 -11.71 -1.24
CA LEU A 10 -1.91 -10.43 -1.30
C LEU A 10 -0.88 -10.40 -2.44
N ARG A 11 -0.21 -11.52 -2.71
CA ARG A 11 0.73 -11.64 -3.84
C ARG A 11 0.12 -11.28 -5.19
N TYR A 12 -1.18 -11.54 -5.38
CA TYR A 12 -1.90 -11.17 -6.60
C TYR A 12 -2.59 -9.80 -6.50
N ALA A 13 -3.17 -9.49 -5.33
CA ALA A 13 -3.92 -8.26 -5.14
C ALA A 13 -3.03 -7.01 -5.15
N LEU A 14 -1.82 -7.07 -4.57
CA LEU A 14 -0.92 -5.93 -4.47
C LEU A 14 -0.45 -5.38 -5.83
N PRO A 15 0.06 -6.20 -6.78
CA PRO A 15 0.37 -5.73 -8.13
C PRO A 15 -0.84 -5.12 -8.83
N PHE A 16 -2.01 -5.76 -8.71
CA PHE A 16 -3.25 -5.28 -9.33
C PHE A 16 -3.71 -3.96 -8.72
N ALA A 17 -3.56 -3.76 -7.41
CA ALA A 17 -3.97 -2.54 -6.74
C ALA A 17 -3.25 -1.29 -7.27
N VAL A 18 -2.01 -1.46 -7.74
CA VAL A 18 -1.24 -0.40 -8.38
C VAL A 18 -1.76 -0.12 -9.80
N THR A 19 -2.04 -1.15 -10.59
CA THR A 19 -2.33 -1.01 -12.03
C THR A 19 -3.83 -0.84 -12.34
N ALA A 20 -4.72 -1.19 -11.41
CA ALA A 20 -6.16 -1.11 -11.58
C ALA A 20 -6.64 0.35 -11.82
N PRO A 21 -7.23 0.66 -12.99
CA PRO A 21 -7.66 2.02 -13.32
C PRO A 21 -8.61 2.66 -12.30
N PRO A 22 -9.63 1.95 -11.73
CA PRO A 22 -10.55 2.54 -10.76
C PRO A 22 -9.86 3.00 -9.48
N LEU A 23 -8.79 2.32 -9.06
CA LEU A 23 -8.10 2.63 -7.81
C LEU A 23 -7.13 3.80 -7.97
N ARG A 24 -6.72 4.11 -9.20
CA ARG A 24 -5.68 5.10 -9.50
C ARG A 24 -4.41 4.86 -8.66
N GLY A 25 -4.12 3.60 -8.31
CA GLY A 25 -3.04 3.21 -7.40
C GLY A 25 -1.66 3.66 -7.88
N PHE A 26 -1.42 3.59 -9.19
CA PHE A 26 -0.21 4.09 -9.84
C PHE A 26 0.06 5.57 -9.50
N TRP A 27 -0.96 6.42 -9.58
CA TRP A 27 -0.84 7.84 -9.26
C TRP A 27 -0.62 8.07 -7.77
N LYS A 28 -1.29 7.30 -6.91
CA LYS A 28 -1.10 7.35 -5.46
C LYS A 28 0.30 6.92 -5.03
N ALA A 29 0.85 5.87 -5.65
CA ALA A 29 2.16 5.32 -5.32
C ALA A 29 3.35 6.09 -5.93
N ARG A 30 3.11 7.01 -6.87
CA ARG A 30 4.17 7.69 -7.62
C ARG A 30 5.16 8.40 -6.69
N GLY A 31 6.45 8.05 -6.79
CA GLY A 31 7.51 8.65 -5.97
C GLY A 31 7.57 8.12 -4.52
N VAL A 32 6.86 7.04 -4.21
CA VAL A 32 6.94 6.30 -2.95
C VAL A 32 7.38 4.87 -3.24
N ARG A 33 8.17 4.28 -2.34
CA ARG A 33 8.49 2.84 -2.35
C ARG A 33 7.56 2.13 -1.36
N LEU A 34 6.58 1.40 -1.87
CA LEU A 34 5.69 0.56 -1.06
C LEU A 34 6.41 -0.74 -0.70
N VAL A 35 6.34 -1.15 0.58
CA VAL A 35 6.95 -2.40 1.06
C VAL A 35 5.94 -3.13 1.95
N ALA A 36 5.55 -4.34 1.55
CA ALA A 36 4.79 -5.24 2.40
C ALA A 36 5.74 -6.02 3.33
N THR A 37 5.40 -6.15 4.61
CA THR A 37 6.30 -6.80 5.60
C THR A 37 6.00 -8.28 5.83
N ASP A 38 4.82 -8.73 5.45
CA ASP A 38 4.29 -10.08 5.62
C ASP A 38 4.29 -10.90 4.33
N VAL A 39 4.57 -10.25 3.19
CA VAL A 39 4.78 -10.87 1.88
C VAL A 39 5.98 -10.24 1.19
N ASP A 40 6.74 -11.04 0.45
CA ASP A 40 7.88 -10.58 -0.34
C ASP A 40 7.41 -9.76 -1.56
N TRP A 41 7.03 -8.52 -1.31
CA TRP A 41 6.53 -7.60 -2.31
C TRP A 41 6.93 -6.17 -1.99
N ALA A 42 7.48 -5.50 -3.00
CA ALA A 42 7.72 -4.07 -2.99
C ALA A 42 7.45 -3.46 -4.37
N HIS A 43 7.05 -2.20 -4.41
CA HIS A 43 6.78 -1.49 -5.65
C HIS A 43 7.20 -0.02 -5.59
N GLY A 44 7.71 0.49 -6.69
CA GLY A 44 8.06 1.91 -6.84
C GLY A 44 9.45 2.25 -6.32
N ARG A 45 9.70 3.56 -6.23
CA ARG A 45 10.98 4.16 -5.81
C ARG A 45 10.70 5.44 -5.04
N GLY A 46 11.61 5.80 -4.14
CA GLY A 46 11.48 6.97 -3.26
C GLY A 46 11.48 6.56 -1.78
N PRO A 47 11.01 7.45 -0.89
CA PRO A 47 10.88 7.15 0.53
C PRO A 47 9.99 5.93 0.78
N GLU A 48 10.35 5.12 1.78
CA GLU A 48 9.62 3.88 2.06
C GLU A 48 8.33 4.14 2.84
N ALA A 49 7.25 3.49 2.39
CA ALA A 49 6.02 3.27 3.13
C ALA A 49 5.91 1.76 3.41
N ARG A 50 6.16 1.36 4.65
CA ARG A 50 6.32 -0.04 5.06
C ARG A 50 5.26 -0.46 6.07
N GLY A 51 4.61 -1.60 5.83
CA GLY A 51 3.65 -2.19 6.77
C GLY A 51 3.06 -3.50 6.25
N PRO A 52 2.01 -4.05 6.89
CA PRO A 52 1.32 -5.25 6.43
C PRO A 52 0.81 -5.09 4.99
N GLY A 53 0.84 -6.16 4.19
CA GLY A 53 0.40 -6.12 2.80
C GLY A 53 -1.07 -5.73 2.67
N GLU A 54 -1.91 -6.09 3.64
CA GLU A 54 -3.27 -5.58 3.73
C GLU A 54 -3.29 -4.06 3.87
N ALA A 55 -2.52 -3.48 4.80
CA ALA A 55 -2.48 -2.03 4.98
C ALA A 55 -2.03 -1.30 3.71
N VAL A 56 -1.04 -1.84 3.00
CA VAL A 56 -0.58 -1.32 1.70
C VAL A 56 -1.70 -1.38 0.66
N LEU A 57 -2.38 -2.52 0.54
CA LEU A 57 -3.51 -2.71 -0.38
C LEU A 57 -4.64 -1.72 -0.10
N MET A 58 -5.05 -1.59 1.17
CA MET A 58 -6.16 -0.70 1.56
C MET A 58 -5.80 0.77 1.36
N THR A 59 -4.55 1.14 1.59
CA THR A 59 -4.03 2.48 1.32
C THR A 59 -4.10 2.79 -0.19
N MET A 60 -3.70 1.85 -1.06
CA MET A 60 -3.83 2.01 -2.51
C MET A 60 -5.30 2.07 -2.96
N ALA A 61 -6.18 1.34 -2.27
CA ALA A 61 -7.63 1.45 -2.47
C ALA A 61 -8.23 2.79 -2.01
N GLY A 62 -7.44 3.66 -1.38
CA GLY A 62 -7.86 5.01 -0.96
C GLY A 62 -8.35 5.12 0.48
N ARG A 63 -8.16 4.09 1.32
CA ARG A 63 -8.61 4.11 2.72
C ARG A 63 -7.59 4.81 3.62
N ARG A 64 -7.74 6.13 3.80
CA ARG A 64 -6.86 6.96 4.63
C ARG A 64 -6.62 6.40 6.04
N GLY A 65 -7.67 5.93 6.72
CA GLY A 65 -7.55 5.46 8.10
C GLY A 65 -6.59 4.28 8.29
N VAL A 66 -6.28 3.55 7.22
CA VAL A 66 -5.32 2.42 7.24
C VAL A 66 -3.89 2.87 6.92
N ALA A 67 -3.71 4.05 6.32
CA ALA A 67 -2.38 4.58 5.99
C ALA A 67 -1.51 4.83 7.23
N VAL A 68 -2.13 5.03 8.40
CA VAL A 68 -1.43 5.18 9.70
C VAL A 68 -0.76 3.89 10.18
N GLU A 69 -1.15 2.73 9.63
CA GLU A 69 -0.49 1.45 9.89
C GLU A 69 0.79 1.29 9.05
N LEU A 70 1.02 2.19 8.09
CA LEU A 70 2.28 2.27 7.35
C LEU A 70 3.26 3.19 8.08
N THR A 71 4.52 2.80 8.02
CA THR A 71 5.65 3.50 8.64
C THR A 71 6.63 4.00 7.59
N GLY A 72 7.49 4.95 7.97
CA GLY A 72 8.50 5.54 7.11
C GLY A 72 8.03 6.81 6.39
N ALA A 73 8.98 7.54 5.81
CA ALA A 73 8.72 8.85 5.20
C ALA A 73 7.75 8.77 3.99
N GLY A 74 7.66 7.62 3.33
CA GLY A 74 6.67 7.40 2.26
C GLY A 74 5.23 7.34 2.78
N ALA A 75 5.02 6.87 4.02
CA ALA A 75 3.68 6.79 4.61
C ALA A 75 3.08 8.19 4.85
N ALA A 76 3.91 9.16 5.23
CA ALA A 76 3.50 10.55 5.36
C ALA A 76 3.02 11.13 4.02
N VAL A 77 3.77 10.88 2.94
CA VAL A 77 3.41 11.30 1.57
C VAL A 77 2.09 10.68 1.13
N LEU A 78 1.87 9.39 1.42
CA LEU A 78 0.61 8.72 1.08
C LEU A 78 -0.57 9.29 1.88
N THR A 79 -0.38 9.56 3.17
CA THR A 79 -1.41 10.14 4.03
C THR A 79 -1.84 11.52 3.55
N GLU A 80 -0.89 12.38 3.19
CA GLU A 80 -1.15 13.71 2.62
C GLU A 80 -1.97 13.63 1.33
N ARG A 81 -1.62 12.71 0.41
CA ARG A 81 -2.33 12.52 -0.87
C ARG A 81 -3.76 12.03 -0.70
N LEU A 82 -4.04 11.30 0.37
CA LEU A 82 -5.36 10.73 0.63
C LEU A 82 -6.33 11.75 1.23
N GLY A 83 -5.87 12.98 1.52
CA GLY A 83 -6.71 14.13 1.87
C GLY A 83 -7.10 14.14 3.32
#